data_AF-A4F5W5-F1
#
_entry.id   AF-A4F5W5-F1
#
_cell.length_a   1.000
_cell.length_b   1.000
_cell.length_c   1.000
_cell.angle_alpha   90.00
_cell.angle_beta   90.00
_cell.angle_gamma   90.00
#
_symmetry.space_group_name_H-M   'P 1'
#
loop_
_entity.id
_entity.type
_entity.pdbx_description
1 polymer ?
#
loop_
_entity_poly.entity_id
_entity_poly.type
_entity_poly.pdbx_seq_one_letter_code
_entity_poly.pdbx_strand_id
1 'polypeptide(L)'
;MRRSAKKRARSPRLGCTRTAGRSHKALWMAEPADRADKRATRSQKQRTKALKRQIKAEEKRLELQERGEGGRVTAGNAKKVIAVARVVVPVLAPFALRASVAVRAYYDRMRARRLGVPVDDLGRFTGKGAALHARIAGDRDALRDIRTQTVGRSEEEVFAVDQYAEETDGRLGQLASAVRAAERMPAQRRRAAHRAIDGELKRLEGHLLRRLGV
;
A
#
# COMPACT_ATOMS: atom_id res chain seq x y z
N MET A 1 52.58 52.68 -10.50
CA MET A 1 54.07 52.65 -10.58
C MET A 1 54.53 51.55 -9.62
N ARG A 2 55.35 50.53 -9.88
CA ARG A 2 56.20 50.08 -10.99
C ARG A 2 56.30 48.54 -10.89
N ARG A 3 56.39 47.87 -12.04
CA ARG A 3 56.62 46.42 -12.23
C ARG A 3 58.06 46.04 -11.84
N SER A 4 58.27 44.81 -11.37
CA SER A 4 59.54 44.04 -11.48
C SER A 4 59.25 42.55 -11.19
N ALA A 5 58.92 41.70 -12.17
CA ALA A 5 59.83 41.03 -13.11
C ALA A 5 60.90 40.15 -12.43
N LYS A 6 60.59 38.86 -12.21
CA LYS A 6 61.58 37.82 -11.89
C LYS A 6 61.51 36.73 -12.96
N LYS A 7 62.09 37.02 -14.13
CA LYS A 7 62.36 36.02 -15.18
C LYS A 7 63.56 35.19 -14.74
N ARG A 8 63.36 33.90 -14.44
CA ARG A 8 64.46 32.94 -14.28
C ARG A 8 64.90 32.45 -15.66
N ALA A 9 66.21 32.51 -15.87
CA ALA A 9 66.91 32.26 -17.11
C ALA A 9 66.75 30.82 -17.62
N ARG A 10 66.53 30.70 -18.93
CA ARG A 10 66.75 29.47 -19.70
C ARG A 10 68.25 29.32 -19.93
N SER A 11 68.82 28.22 -19.48
CA SER A 11 70.16 27.78 -19.87
C SER A 11 70.16 27.27 -21.32
N PRO A 12 71.26 27.46 -22.08
CA PRO A 12 71.34 27.05 -23.48
C PRO A 12 71.59 25.55 -23.60
N ARG A 13 70.76 24.86 -24.38
CA ARG A 13 71.09 23.51 -24.90
C ARG A 13 71.93 23.69 -26.15
N LEU A 14 73.24 23.55 -25.99
CA LEU A 14 74.21 23.39 -27.06
C LEU A 14 73.82 22.18 -27.92
N GLY A 15 73.88 22.37 -29.23
CA GLY A 15 73.54 21.35 -30.20
C GLY A 15 74.57 20.23 -30.26
N CYS A 16 74.07 19.01 -30.47
CA CYS A 16 74.83 17.99 -31.19
C CYS A 16 74.14 17.75 -32.52
N THR A 17 74.96 17.88 -33.54
CA THR A 17 74.65 17.81 -34.96
C THR A 17 74.14 16.43 -35.35
N ARG A 18 73.11 16.46 -36.18
CA ARG A 18 72.74 15.43 -37.16
C ARG A 18 73.97 15.28 -38.08
N THR A 19 74.59 14.11 -38.26
CA THR A 19 74.20 13.10 -39.25
C THR A 19 75.16 11.90 -39.15
N ALA A 20 74.65 10.67 -39.29
CA ALA A 20 75.34 9.58 -39.97
C ALA A 20 74.31 8.52 -40.37
N GLY A 21 74.45 7.97 -41.56
CA GLY A 21 73.37 7.34 -42.30
C GLY A 21 72.85 6.05 -41.70
N ARG A 22 71.52 5.87 -41.78
CA ARG A 22 70.88 4.55 -41.77
C ARG A 22 70.00 4.43 -43.00
N SER A 23 70.46 3.54 -43.86
CA SER A 23 69.96 3.11 -45.15
C SER A 23 68.43 3.12 -45.30
N HIS A 24 67.97 3.67 -46.41
CA HIS A 24 66.56 3.85 -46.83
C HIS A 24 65.78 2.55 -47.11
N LYS A 25 66.25 1.37 -46.65
CA LYS A 25 65.60 0.07 -46.88
C LYS A 25 65.05 -0.63 -45.63
N ALA A 26 65.24 -0.09 -44.43
CA ALA A 26 64.70 -0.69 -43.19
C ALA A 26 63.33 -0.11 -42.77
N LEU A 27 62.80 0.90 -43.47
CA LEU A 27 61.60 1.64 -43.04
C LEU A 27 60.27 1.06 -43.53
N TRP A 28 60.29 0.06 -44.42
CA TRP A 28 59.09 -0.49 -45.07
C TRP A 28 58.60 -1.81 -44.49
N MET A 29 59.33 -2.38 -43.52
CA MET A 29 58.96 -3.61 -42.83
C MET A 29 58.78 -3.33 -41.33
N ALA A 30 57.85 -2.43 -40.98
CA ALA A 30 57.28 -2.49 -39.64
C ALA A 30 56.44 -3.76 -39.57
N GLU A 31 56.94 -4.75 -38.81
CA GLU A 31 56.37 -6.07 -38.60
C GLU A 31 54.83 -6.05 -38.44
N PRO A 32 54.10 -7.00 -39.05
CA PRO A 32 52.65 -7.11 -38.89
C PRO A 32 52.22 -7.31 -37.42
N ALA A 33 53.12 -7.84 -36.58
CA ALA A 33 52.91 -8.04 -35.15
C ALA A 33 52.66 -6.73 -34.39
N ASP A 34 53.43 -5.67 -34.66
CA ASP A 34 53.31 -4.38 -33.95
C ASP A 34 52.00 -3.64 -34.26
N ARG A 35 51.45 -3.83 -35.47
CA ARG A 35 50.13 -3.26 -35.83
C ARG A 35 48.98 -4.08 -35.26
N ALA A 36 49.15 -5.40 -35.14
CA ALA A 36 48.19 -6.28 -34.50
C ALA A 36 48.06 -5.95 -33.00
N ASP A 37 49.17 -5.75 -32.29
CA ASP A 37 49.18 -5.38 -30.88
C ASP A 37 48.59 -3.99 -30.61
N LYS A 38 48.85 -3.01 -31.49
CA LYS A 38 48.21 -1.68 -31.40
C LYS A 38 46.70 -1.72 -31.68
N ARG A 39 46.21 -2.64 -32.51
CA ARG A 39 44.77 -2.84 -32.75
C ARG A 39 44.11 -3.60 -31.60
N ALA A 40 44.78 -4.62 -31.07
CA ALA A 40 44.34 -5.37 -29.90
C ALA A 40 44.17 -4.46 -28.68
N THR A 41 45.19 -3.66 -28.36
CA THR A 41 45.14 -2.69 -27.25
C THR A 41 44.07 -1.61 -27.44
N ARG A 42 43.84 -1.09 -28.66
CA ARG A 42 42.75 -0.15 -28.95
C ARG A 42 41.37 -0.78 -28.78
N SER A 43 41.17 -2.01 -29.25
CA SER A 43 39.91 -2.75 -29.11
C SER A 43 39.60 -3.06 -27.65
N GLN A 44 40.61 -3.42 -26.86
CA GLN A 44 40.49 -3.65 -25.42
C GLN A 44 40.18 -2.34 -24.67
N LYS A 45 40.75 -1.21 -25.11
CA LYS A 45 40.43 0.14 -24.57
C LYS A 45 39.00 0.59 -24.90
N GLN A 46 38.47 0.21 -26.06
CA GLN A 46 37.08 0.51 -26.42
C GLN A 46 36.09 -0.37 -25.65
N ARG A 47 36.38 -1.67 -25.49
CA ARG A 47 35.57 -2.61 -24.70
C ARG A 47 35.52 -2.22 -23.22
N THR A 48 36.65 -1.87 -22.63
CA THR A 48 36.71 -1.39 -21.24
C THR A 48 35.97 -0.06 -21.05
N LYS A 49 35.97 0.84 -22.05
CA LYS A 49 35.16 2.06 -22.02
C LYS A 49 33.66 1.77 -22.13
N ALA A 50 33.26 0.82 -22.97
CA ALA A 50 31.87 0.40 -23.10
C ALA A 50 31.37 -0.24 -21.80
N LEU A 51 32.14 -1.16 -21.21
CA LEU A 51 31.84 -1.78 -19.91
C LEU A 51 31.75 -0.75 -18.79
N LYS A 52 32.68 0.21 -18.71
CA LYS A 52 32.62 1.30 -17.73
C LYS A 52 31.38 2.20 -17.90
N ARG A 53 30.90 2.40 -19.14
CA ARG A 53 29.67 3.16 -19.39
C ARG A 53 28.43 2.37 -18.99
N GLN A 54 28.43 1.07 -19.20
CA GLN A 54 27.36 0.17 -18.77
C GLN A 54 27.27 0.09 -17.24
N ILE A 55 28.39 -0.14 -16.56
CA ILE A 55 28.46 -0.15 -15.08
C ILE A 55 27.97 1.19 -14.50
N LYS A 56 28.41 2.32 -15.05
CA LYS A 56 27.92 3.64 -14.61
C LYS A 56 26.44 3.89 -14.91
N ALA A 57 25.91 3.29 -15.97
CA ALA A 57 24.49 3.38 -16.27
C ALA A 57 23.66 2.53 -15.30
N GLU A 58 24.17 1.38 -14.89
CA GLU A 58 23.55 0.52 -13.88
C GLU A 58 23.66 1.11 -12.48
N GLU A 59 24.82 1.63 -12.08
CA GLU A 59 24.98 2.37 -10.82
C GLU A 59 23.99 3.53 -10.74
N LYS A 60 23.81 4.30 -11.82
CA LYS A 60 22.81 5.38 -11.84
C LYS A 60 21.38 4.86 -11.77
N ARG A 61 21.09 3.68 -12.32
CA ARG A 61 19.76 3.05 -12.24
C ARG A 61 19.45 2.57 -10.83
N LEU A 62 20.45 1.98 -10.17
CA LEU A 62 20.37 1.57 -8.77
C LEU A 62 20.26 2.79 -7.85
N GLU A 63 21.04 3.84 -8.08
CA GLU A 63 20.99 5.08 -7.31
C GLU A 63 19.64 5.81 -7.48
N LEU A 64 19.04 5.79 -8.69
CA LEU A 64 17.68 6.29 -8.90
C LEU A 64 16.60 5.44 -8.22
N GLN A 65 16.82 4.13 -8.09
CA GLN A 65 15.95 3.24 -7.31
C GLN A 65 16.09 3.49 -5.80
N GLU A 66 17.31 3.67 -5.30
CA GLU A 66 17.61 3.93 -3.89
C GLU A 66 17.19 5.33 -3.43
N ARG A 67 17.37 6.36 -4.28
CA ARG A 67 16.97 7.74 -3.95
C ARG A 67 15.45 7.96 -3.90
N GLY A 68 14.65 6.97 -4.30
CA GLY A 68 13.19 7.11 -4.37
C GLY A 68 12.74 8.23 -5.34
N GLU A 69 13.63 8.71 -6.20
CA GLU A 69 13.37 9.80 -7.16
C GLU A 69 12.43 9.39 -8.28
N GLY A 70 12.18 8.08 -8.44
CA GLY A 70 11.09 7.55 -9.26
C GLY A 70 9.68 8.00 -8.83
N GLY A 71 9.53 8.64 -7.67
CA GLY A 71 8.25 9.15 -7.16
C GLY A 71 8.10 10.67 -7.14
N ARG A 72 9.17 11.46 -7.31
CA ARG A 72 9.10 12.94 -7.16
C ARG A 72 9.00 13.62 -8.52
N VAL A 73 7.82 14.16 -8.82
CA VAL A 73 7.58 14.93 -10.05
C VAL A 73 8.23 16.31 -9.92
N THR A 74 9.42 16.49 -10.50
CA THR A 74 10.08 17.80 -10.63
C THR A 74 9.76 18.44 -11.98
N ALA A 75 9.80 19.78 -12.05
CA ALA A 75 9.46 20.53 -13.27
C ALA A 75 10.26 20.08 -14.52
N GLY A 76 11.52 19.64 -14.33
CA GLY A 76 12.37 19.12 -15.40
C GLY A 76 11.99 17.72 -15.92
N ASN A 77 11.32 16.90 -15.10
CA ASN A 77 10.96 15.52 -15.44
C ASN A 77 9.46 15.33 -15.73
N ALA A 78 8.61 16.32 -15.43
CA ALA A 78 7.16 16.25 -15.59
C ALA A 78 6.72 15.79 -16.99
N LYS A 79 7.33 16.33 -18.06
CA LYS A 79 7.01 15.93 -19.45
C LYS A 79 7.29 14.45 -19.72
N LYS A 80 8.37 13.91 -19.15
CA LYS A 80 8.74 12.49 -19.30
C LYS A 80 7.79 11.59 -18.50
N VAL A 81 7.40 12.01 -17.29
CA VAL A 81 6.43 11.29 -16.46
C VAL A 81 5.06 11.24 -17.13
N ILE A 82 4.57 12.35 -17.69
CA ILE A 82 3.28 12.38 -18.41
C ILE A 82 3.31 11.46 -19.64
N ALA A 83 4.40 11.48 -20.40
CA ALA A 83 4.55 10.62 -21.58
C ALA A 83 4.51 9.12 -21.20
N VAL A 84 5.21 8.73 -20.13
CA VAL A 84 5.20 7.35 -19.62
C VAL A 84 3.83 6.98 -19.04
N ALA A 85 3.23 7.87 -18.25
CA ALA A 85 1.92 7.65 -17.64
C ALA A 85 0.85 7.42 -18.72
N ARG A 86 0.86 8.16 -19.84
CA ARG A 86 -0.12 7.98 -20.93
C ARG A 86 -0.14 6.57 -21.53
N VAL A 87 1.00 5.86 -21.49
CA VAL A 87 1.11 4.47 -21.99
C VAL A 87 0.84 3.45 -20.88
N VAL A 88 1.32 3.72 -19.66
CA VAL A 88 1.23 2.78 -18.54
C VAL A 88 -0.15 2.79 -17.88
N VAL A 89 -0.81 3.95 -17.80
CA VAL A 89 -2.10 4.12 -17.13
C VAL A 89 -3.18 3.21 -17.74
N PRO A 90 -3.42 3.12 -19.06
CA PRO A 90 -4.46 2.24 -19.60
C PRO A 90 -4.26 0.76 -19.26
N VAL A 91 -3.01 0.33 -19.15
CA VAL A 91 -2.65 -1.07 -18.86
C VAL A 91 -2.79 -1.39 -17.38
N LEU A 92 -2.35 -0.48 -16.49
CA LEU A 92 -2.40 -0.69 -15.05
C LEU A 92 -3.74 -0.27 -14.42
N ALA A 93 -4.49 0.64 -15.04
CA ALA A 93 -5.79 1.11 -14.56
C ALA A 93 -6.76 -0.03 -14.17
N PRO A 94 -7.01 -1.06 -15.01
CA PRO A 94 -7.93 -2.13 -14.64
C PRO A 94 -7.45 -2.95 -13.43
N PHE A 95 -6.13 -3.14 -13.28
CA PHE A 95 -5.57 -3.86 -12.13
C PHE A 95 -5.60 -3.03 -10.86
N ALA A 96 -5.28 -1.73 -10.95
CA ALA A 96 -5.41 -0.80 -9.84
C ALA A 96 -6.86 -0.73 -9.34
N LEU A 97 -7.84 -0.72 -10.25
CA LEU A 97 -9.26 -0.77 -9.91
C LEU A 97 -9.64 -2.10 -9.24
N ARG A 98 -9.18 -3.24 -9.76
CA ARG A 98 -9.44 -4.54 -9.12
C ARG A 98 -8.80 -4.64 -7.74
N ALA A 99 -7.59 -4.13 -7.59
CA ALA A 99 -6.88 -4.10 -6.32
C ALA A 99 -7.60 -3.19 -5.31
N SER A 100 -8.07 -2.02 -5.72
CA SER A 100 -8.80 -1.11 -4.83
C SER A 100 -10.13 -1.73 -4.35
N VAL A 101 -10.87 -2.39 -5.24
CA VAL A 101 -12.09 -3.13 -4.89
C VAL A 101 -11.78 -4.30 -3.94
N ALA A 102 -10.72 -5.08 -4.20
CA ALA A 102 -10.35 -6.21 -3.35
C ALA A 102 -9.95 -5.77 -1.93
N VAL A 103 -9.18 -4.69 -1.82
CA VAL A 103 -8.80 -4.09 -0.53
C VAL A 103 -10.04 -3.62 0.22
N ARG A 104 -10.97 -2.94 -0.47
CA ARG A 104 -12.22 -2.49 0.15
C ARG A 104 -13.07 -3.66 0.63
N ALA A 105 -13.26 -4.68 -0.20
CA ALA A 105 -14.02 -5.88 0.14
C ALA A 105 -13.38 -6.66 1.31
N TYR A 106 -12.05 -6.64 1.43
CA TYR A 106 -11.36 -7.22 2.58
C TYR A 106 -11.64 -6.44 3.87
N TYR A 107 -11.57 -5.10 3.79
CA TYR A 107 -11.88 -4.23 4.92
C TYR A 107 -13.34 -4.38 5.39
N ASP A 108 -14.28 -4.41 4.45
CA ASP A 108 -15.70 -4.57 4.75
C ASP A 108 -15.99 -5.95 5.35
N ARG A 109 -15.35 -7.03 4.86
CA ARG A 109 -15.40 -8.37 5.48
C ARG A 109 -14.83 -8.40 6.90
N MET A 110 -13.70 -7.74 7.13
CA MET A 110 -13.15 -7.61 8.49
C MET A 110 -14.13 -6.91 9.43
N ARG A 111 -14.76 -5.82 8.95
CA ARG A 111 -15.73 -5.06 9.74
C ARG A 111 -17.01 -5.87 10.00
N ALA A 112 -17.49 -6.59 9.00
CA ALA A 112 -18.63 -7.50 9.10
C ALA A 112 -18.40 -8.58 10.17
N ARG A 113 -17.23 -9.23 10.13
CA ARG A 113 -16.84 -10.24 11.13
C ARG A 113 -16.76 -9.68 12.55
N ARG A 114 -16.31 -8.43 12.72
CA ARG A 114 -16.31 -7.78 14.05
C ARG A 114 -17.71 -7.49 14.58
N LEU A 115 -18.67 -7.27 13.69
CA LEU A 115 -20.07 -7.01 14.06
C LEU A 115 -20.91 -8.28 14.13
N GLY A 116 -20.44 -9.40 13.56
CA GLY A 116 -21.20 -10.65 13.47
C GLY A 116 -22.34 -10.61 12.45
N VAL A 117 -22.28 -9.69 11.48
CA VAL A 117 -23.36 -9.41 10.53
C VAL A 117 -22.88 -9.72 9.10
N PRO A 118 -23.78 -10.13 8.17
CA PRO A 118 -23.45 -10.25 6.75
C PRO A 118 -22.87 -8.96 6.16
N VAL A 119 -22.00 -9.08 5.16
CA VAL A 119 -21.36 -7.91 4.52
C VAL A 119 -22.41 -7.00 3.86
N ASP A 120 -23.48 -7.57 3.34
CA ASP A 120 -24.57 -6.84 2.69
C ASP A 120 -25.36 -5.95 3.67
N ASP A 121 -25.40 -6.34 4.95
CA ASP A 121 -26.09 -5.61 6.02
C ASP A 121 -25.19 -4.59 6.74
N LEU A 122 -23.90 -4.54 6.40
CA LEU A 122 -22.94 -3.65 7.05
C LEU A 122 -23.33 -2.16 6.94
N GLY A 123 -23.99 -1.79 5.84
CA GLY A 123 -24.48 -0.43 5.61
C GLY A 123 -25.59 0.00 6.57
N ARG A 124 -26.34 -0.96 7.16
CA ARG A 124 -27.40 -0.68 8.13
C ARG A 124 -26.84 -0.32 9.51
N PHE A 125 -25.64 -0.79 9.83
CA PHE A 125 -25.01 -0.62 11.15
C PHE A 125 -23.79 0.30 11.06
N THR A 126 -24.02 1.58 11.31
CA THR A 126 -22.99 2.61 11.26
C THR A 126 -22.85 3.33 12.60
N GLY A 127 -21.81 4.16 12.71
CA GLY A 127 -21.56 4.93 13.94
C GLY A 127 -20.82 4.16 15.02
N LYS A 128 -20.87 4.70 16.25
CA LYS A 128 -20.10 4.23 17.41
C LYS A 128 -20.84 3.12 18.14
N GLY A 129 -22.18 3.10 18.04
CA GLY A 129 -23.07 2.06 18.53
C GLY A 129 -23.36 0.95 17.52
N ALA A 130 -22.66 0.90 16.37
CA ALA A 130 -22.93 -0.06 15.30
C ALA A 130 -22.97 -1.53 15.79
N ALA A 131 -22.03 -1.92 16.67
CA ALA A 131 -21.99 -3.27 17.23
C ALA A 131 -23.22 -3.59 18.10
N LEU A 132 -23.71 -2.62 18.87
CA LEU A 132 -24.92 -2.79 19.68
C LEU A 132 -26.16 -2.88 18.80
N HIS A 133 -26.26 -2.05 17.75
CA HIS A 133 -27.37 -2.12 16.82
C HIS A 133 -27.39 -3.44 16.03
N ALA A 134 -26.23 -3.93 15.61
CA ALA A 134 -26.06 -5.23 14.97
C ALA A 134 -26.54 -6.37 15.88
N ARG A 135 -26.13 -6.34 17.15
CA ARG A 135 -26.53 -7.34 18.14
C ARG A 135 -28.03 -7.32 18.43
N ILE A 136 -28.61 -6.14 18.62
CA ILE A 136 -30.06 -5.95 18.77
C ILE A 136 -30.82 -6.52 17.56
N ALA A 137 -30.30 -6.36 16.34
CA ALA A 137 -30.93 -6.94 15.15
C ALA A 137 -30.85 -8.47 15.17
N GLY A 138 -29.69 -9.04 15.52
CA GLY A 138 -29.54 -10.48 15.71
C GLY A 138 -30.48 -11.05 16.78
N ASP A 139 -30.66 -10.35 17.90
CA ASP A 139 -31.60 -10.77 18.95
C ASP A 139 -33.05 -10.76 18.45
N ARG A 140 -33.43 -9.80 17.61
CA ARG A 140 -34.76 -9.77 16.96
C ARG A 140 -34.95 -10.93 16.00
N ASP A 141 -33.93 -11.28 15.22
CA ASP A 141 -33.97 -12.45 14.35
C ASP A 141 -34.14 -13.72 15.17
N ALA A 142 -33.41 -13.84 16.28
CA ALA A 142 -33.52 -14.98 17.19
C ALA A 142 -34.91 -15.06 17.89
N LEU A 143 -35.55 -13.93 18.21
CA LEU A 143 -36.94 -13.91 18.68
C LEU A 143 -37.92 -14.45 17.62
N ARG A 144 -37.69 -14.12 16.35
CA ARG A 144 -38.46 -14.69 15.24
C ARG A 144 -38.24 -16.19 15.13
N ASP A 145 -37.02 -16.67 15.33
CA ASP A 145 -36.70 -18.10 15.32
C ASP A 145 -37.39 -18.87 16.46
N ILE A 146 -37.47 -18.31 17.66
CA ILE A 146 -38.22 -18.95 18.76
C ILE A 146 -39.71 -19.07 18.40
N ARG A 147 -40.29 -18.03 17.77
CA ARG A 147 -41.69 -18.07 17.30
C ARG A 147 -41.93 -19.08 16.18
N THR A 148 -40.93 -19.43 15.37
CA THR A 148 -41.08 -20.47 14.35
C THR A 148 -40.84 -21.87 14.90
N GLN A 149 -40.04 -22.01 15.97
CA GLN A 149 -39.81 -23.29 16.65
C GLN A 149 -41.02 -23.77 17.49
N THR A 150 -42.03 -22.93 17.73
CA THR A 150 -43.25 -23.32 18.46
C THR A 150 -44.27 -24.06 17.59
N VAL A 151 -43.99 -24.30 16.31
CA VAL A 151 -44.86 -25.09 15.43
C VAL A 151 -44.99 -26.51 15.98
N GLY A 152 -46.22 -26.92 16.33
CA GLY A 152 -46.51 -28.22 16.91
C GLY A 152 -46.47 -28.29 18.44
N ARG A 153 -46.29 -27.16 19.15
CA ARG A 153 -46.42 -27.04 20.61
C ARG A 153 -47.86 -26.76 21.04
N SER A 154 -48.14 -26.86 22.34
CA SER A 154 -49.46 -26.56 22.90
C SER A 154 -49.80 -25.07 22.73
N GLU A 155 -51.09 -24.74 22.68
CA GLU A 155 -51.55 -23.34 22.55
C GLU A 155 -51.05 -22.45 23.69
N GLU A 156 -50.97 -22.99 24.91
CA GLU A 156 -50.44 -22.30 26.09
C GLU A 156 -48.96 -21.95 25.94
N GLU A 157 -48.14 -22.88 25.42
CA GLU A 157 -46.72 -22.64 25.16
C GLU A 157 -46.51 -21.61 24.05
N VAL A 158 -47.31 -21.66 22.99
CA VAL A 158 -47.27 -20.69 21.90
C VAL A 158 -47.62 -19.29 22.43
N PHE A 159 -48.68 -19.16 23.23
CA PHE A 159 -49.08 -17.89 23.82
C PHE A 159 -48.00 -17.32 24.74
N ALA A 160 -47.46 -18.15 25.65
CA ALA A 160 -46.36 -17.74 26.52
C ALA A 160 -45.11 -17.33 25.72
N VAL A 161 -44.87 -17.98 24.57
CA VAL A 161 -43.77 -17.59 23.69
C VAL A 161 -43.98 -16.24 23.07
N ASP A 162 -45.17 -15.99 22.56
CA ASP A 162 -45.48 -14.77 21.87
C ASP A 162 -45.47 -13.56 22.80
N GLN A 163 -46.07 -13.68 23.99
CA GLN A 163 -46.05 -12.63 25.01
C GLN A 163 -44.62 -12.23 25.39
N TYR A 164 -43.74 -13.21 25.60
CA TYR A 164 -42.33 -12.94 25.87
C TYR A 164 -41.63 -12.24 24.70
N ALA A 165 -41.92 -12.67 23.47
CA ALA A 165 -41.29 -12.11 22.29
C ALA A 165 -41.74 -10.66 22.07
N GLU A 166 -43.00 -10.32 22.29
CA GLU A 166 -43.51 -8.95 22.25
C GLU A 166 -42.87 -8.06 23.32
N GLU A 167 -42.83 -8.54 24.58
CA GLU A 167 -42.21 -7.79 25.67
C GLU A 167 -40.72 -7.53 25.39
N THR A 168 -40.00 -8.56 24.94
CA THR A 168 -38.57 -8.47 24.65
C THR A 168 -38.31 -7.56 23.45
N ASP A 169 -39.11 -7.63 22.39
CA ASP A 169 -38.97 -6.72 21.24
C ASP A 169 -39.19 -5.25 21.64
N GLY A 170 -40.18 -4.99 22.52
CA GLY A 170 -40.39 -3.68 23.12
C GLY A 170 -39.14 -3.17 23.87
N ARG A 171 -38.53 -4.02 24.70
CA ARG A 171 -37.27 -3.69 25.40
C ARG A 171 -36.11 -3.45 24.44
N LEU A 172 -35.95 -4.28 23.41
CA LEU A 172 -34.94 -4.09 22.35
C LEU A 172 -35.14 -2.78 21.59
N GLY A 173 -36.40 -2.34 21.41
CA GLY A 173 -36.75 -1.04 20.85
C GLY A 173 -36.25 0.12 21.72
N GLN A 174 -36.47 0.03 23.03
CA GLN A 174 -35.98 1.01 24.01
C GLN A 174 -34.45 1.04 24.09
N LEU A 175 -33.78 -0.12 24.04
CA LEU A 175 -32.32 -0.16 24.00
C LEU A 175 -31.77 0.46 22.72
N ALA A 176 -32.41 0.22 21.56
CA ALA A 176 -32.01 0.85 20.30
C ALA A 176 -32.17 2.39 20.34
N SER A 177 -33.22 2.91 20.98
CA SER A 177 -33.36 4.36 21.19
C SER A 177 -32.31 4.91 22.15
N ALA A 178 -31.99 4.18 23.22
CA ALA A 178 -30.93 4.52 24.17
C ALA A 178 -29.53 4.56 23.52
N VAL A 179 -29.20 3.62 22.61
CA VAL A 179 -27.95 3.64 21.85
C VAL A 179 -27.84 4.92 21.01
N ARG A 180 -28.90 5.28 20.28
CA ARG A 180 -28.96 6.52 19.48
C ARG A 180 -28.83 7.76 20.34
N ALA A 181 -29.45 7.78 21.52
CA ALA A 181 -29.31 8.87 22.47
C ALA A 181 -27.87 8.98 23.01
N ALA A 182 -27.23 7.85 23.32
CA ALA A 182 -25.86 7.80 23.80
C ALA A 182 -24.85 8.32 22.77
N GLU A 183 -25.11 8.19 21.47
CA GLU A 183 -24.21 8.71 20.42
C GLU A 183 -24.05 10.23 20.46
N ARG A 184 -25.08 10.96 20.91
CA ARG A 184 -25.04 12.42 21.09
C ARG A 184 -24.31 12.86 22.36
N MET A 185 -23.91 11.92 23.22
CA MET A 185 -23.21 12.23 24.47
C MET A 185 -21.69 12.37 24.28
N PRO A 186 -21.02 13.12 25.19
CA PRO A 186 -19.56 13.17 25.26
C PRO A 186 -18.94 11.77 25.42
N ALA A 187 -17.68 11.60 25.00
CA ALA A 187 -17.06 10.28 24.84
C ALA A 187 -17.08 9.40 26.09
N GLN A 188 -16.81 9.97 27.27
CA GLN A 188 -16.82 9.24 28.54
C GLN A 188 -18.23 8.74 28.90
N ARG A 189 -19.23 9.62 28.82
CA ARG A 189 -20.63 9.30 29.14
C ARG A 189 -21.24 8.31 28.13
N ARG A 190 -20.92 8.46 26.84
CA ARG A 190 -21.30 7.52 25.78
C ARG A 190 -20.76 6.11 26.06
N ARG A 191 -19.48 5.97 26.41
CA ARG A 191 -18.88 4.66 26.73
C ARG A 191 -19.51 4.02 27.96
N ALA A 192 -19.87 4.80 28.97
CA ALA A 192 -20.58 4.30 30.14
C ALA A 192 -21.99 3.81 29.76
N ALA A 193 -22.74 4.59 28.97
CA ALA A 193 -24.06 4.21 28.48
C ALA A 193 -24.01 2.94 27.61
N HIS A 194 -23.07 2.84 26.66
CA HIS A 194 -22.90 1.63 25.85
C HIS A 194 -22.59 0.39 26.69
N ARG A 195 -21.79 0.51 27.76
CA ARG A 195 -21.52 -0.60 28.68
C ARG A 195 -22.76 -1.03 29.48
N ALA A 196 -23.58 -0.09 29.92
CA ALA A 196 -24.83 -0.40 30.61
C ALA A 196 -25.82 -1.12 29.67
N ILE A 197 -25.95 -0.65 28.43
CA ILE A 197 -26.79 -1.27 27.39
C ILE A 197 -26.28 -2.67 27.05
N ASP A 198 -24.97 -2.85 26.89
CA ASP A 198 -24.35 -4.16 26.65
C ASP A 198 -24.66 -5.16 27.77
N GLY A 199 -24.65 -4.71 29.03
CA GLY A 199 -25.03 -5.52 30.19
C GLY A 199 -26.49 -5.96 30.16
N GLU A 200 -27.40 -5.08 29.72
CA GLU A 200 -28.81 -5.42 29.59
C GLU A 200 -29.06 -6.41 28.44
N LEU A 201 -28.41 -6.22 27.30
CA LEU A 201 -28.48 -7.16 26.18
C LEU A 201 -28.01 -8.56 26.59
N LYS A 202 -26.88 -8.67 27.29
CA LYS A 202 -26.40 -9.96 27.82
C LYS A 202 -27.41 -10.67 28.72
N ARG A 203 -28.17 -9.92 29.53
CA ARG A 203 -29.23 -10.51 30.35
C ARG A 203 -30.35 -11.06 29.47
N LEU A 204 -30.85 -10.25 28.53
CA LEU A 204 -31.91 -10.66 27.59
C LEU A 204 -31.49 -11.88 26.76
N GLU A 205 -30.26 -11.89 26.23
CA GLU A 205 -29.69 -13.02 25.51
C GLU A 205 -29.64 -14.28 26.38
N GLY A 206 -29.26 -14.16 27.65
CA GLY A 206 -29.31 -15.29 28.57
C GLY A 206 -30.73 -15.87 28.73
N HIS A 207 -31.76 -15.03 28.76
CA HIS A 207 -33.16 -15.50 28.76
C HIS A 207 -33.57 -16.12 27.42
N LEU A 208 -33.10 -15.54 26.32
CA LEU A 208 -33.37 -15.98 24.96
C LEU A 208 -32.74 -17.36 24.69
N LEU A 209 -31.46 -17.55 25.02
CA LEU A 209 -30.72 -18.79 24.85
C LEU A 209 -31.30 -19.94 25.66
N ARG A 210 -31.66 -19.69 26.94
CA ARG A 210 -32.37 -20.68 27.77
C ARG A 210 -33.64 -21.21 27.11
N ARG A 211 -34.32 -20.38 26.31
CA ARG A 211 -35.57 -20.72 25.64
C ARG A 211 -35.37 -21.40 24.30
N LEU A 212 -34.25 -21.11 23.64
CA LEU A 212 -33.73 -21.89 22.51
C LEU A 212 -33.17 -23.25 22.95
N GLY A 213 -32.90 -23.44 24.24
CA GLY A 213 -32.39 -24.69 24.80
C GLY A 213 -30.88 -24.85 24.69
N VAL A 214 -30.12 -23.74 24.60
CA VAL A 214 -28.65 -23.70 24.55
C VAL A 214 -28.04 -23.00 25.75
#